data_AF-A0A4Q9JUH0-F1
#
_entry.id   AF-A0A4Q9JUH0-F1
#
_cell.length_a   1.000
_cell.length_b   1.000
_cell.length_c   1.000
_cell.angle_alpha   90.00
_cell.angle_beta   90.00
_cell.angle_gamma   90.00
#
_symmetry.space_group_name_H-M   'P 1'
#
loop_
_entity.id
_entity.type
_entity.pdbx_description
1 polymer ?
#
loop_
_entity_poly.entity_id
_entity_poly.type
_entity_poly.pdbx_seq_one_letter_code
_entity_poly.pdbx_strand_id
1 'polypeptide(L)'
;MQRFKQWFLSIIKNYKRQEIIRERANQLETRANQLETRANQLETRANQLETRANQLETRANQLETRANQVLDFHLRKITPQAFLEVVEIHLAEHCNLNCFGCNHFSQLANEEFPDILKFEEDMKTLARISEGFIKTFRLMGGEPLLNPQCKEFIEITRKYFPKSAIWLVTNGILLNKQKEDFWLSCQKNNVEIRPTKYPLNIKWEEIKNLCQKYQVSLVFFNDEKTIKTSWKFSLDSLGKCDNYNSFINCSMANHCIQFKDGKLFTCPISAHIEHFNKKFVGKDEVKTMFKISKFDYIDIYGAKNYQEILTFLAKPIPFCRYCKVLEWKEVGIWRKSSKNINEYLMDR
;
A
#
# COMPACT_ATOMS: atom_id res chain seq x y z
N MET A 1 89.11 4.83 67.70
CA MET A 1 87.84 5.51 68.10
C MET A 1 87.20 6.35 66.98
N GLN A 2 87.94 7.21 66.27
CA GLN A 2 87.38 8.14 65.25
C GLN A 2 86.79 7.44 64.02
N ARG A 3 87.42 6.37 63.51
CA ARG A 3 86.90 5.56 62.40
C ARG A 3 85.55 4.88 62.71
N PHE A 4 85.33 4.45 63.96
CA PHE A 4 84.08 3.82 64.38
C PHE A 4 82.92 4.82 64.44
N LYS A 5 83.16 6.04 64.97
CA LYS A 5 82.16 7.11 65.01
C LYS A 5 81.73 7.57 63.61
N GLN A 6 82.66 7.67 62.67
CA GLN A 6 82.35 8.00 61.27
C GLN A 6 81.57 6.88 60.57
N TRP A 7 81.93 5.62 60.82
CA TRP A 7 81.18 4.45 60.32
C TRP A 7 79.75 4.40 60.88
N PHE A 8 79.57 4.62 62.18
CA PHE A 8 78.25 4.61 62.83
C PHE A 8 77.34 5.77 62.35
N LEU A 9 77.88 6.98 62.19
CA LEU A 9 77.13 8.12 61.62
C LEU A 9 76.76 7.90 60.15
N SER A 10 77.62 7.22 59.38
CA SER A 10 77.33 6.80 58.00
C SER A 10 76.14 5.83 57.97
N ILE A 11 76.08 4.88 58.91
CA ILE A 11 74.94 3.96 59.04
C ILE A 11 73.63 4.70 59.32
N ILE A 12 73.61 5.65 60.28
CA ILE A 12 72.40 6.43 60.59
C ILE A 12 71.95 7.28 59.39
N LYS A 13 72.89 7.93 58.69
CA LYS A 13 72.58 8.72 57.48
C LYS A 13 72.05 7.84 56.35
N ASN A 14 72.62 6.64 56.17
CA ASN A 14 72.13 5.67 55.20
C ASN A 14 70.75 5.14 55.57
N TYR A 15 70.47 4.90 56.86
CA TYR A 15 69.15 4.47 57.33
C TYR A 15 68.07 5.52 57.03
N LYS A 16 68.28 6.79 57.41
CA LYS A 16 67.35 7.89 57.09
C LYS A 16 67.16 8.08 55.58
N ARG A 17 68.23 7.91 54.79
CA ARG A 17 68.15 7.97 53.32
C ARG A 17 67.33 6.80 52.76
N GLN A 18 67.48 5.59 53.31
CA GLN A 18 66.64 4.44 52.94
C GLN A 18 65.17 4.66 53.30
N GLU A 19 64.87 5.31 54.42
CA GLU A 19 63.51 5.64 54.84
C GLU A 19 62.82 6.60 53.86
N ILE A 20 63.48 7.69 53.47
CA ILE A 20 62.97 8.65 52.47
C ILE A 20 62.80 7.98 51.10
N ILE A 21 63.71 7.09 50.71
CA ILE A 21 63.59 6.34 49.45
C ILE A 21 62.36 5.43 49.50
N ARG A 22 62.11 4.74 50.63
CA ARG A 22 60.91 3.91 50.82
C ARG A 22 59.62 4.73 50.75
N GLU A 23 59.55 5.87 51.43
CA GLU A 23 58.37 6.74 51.37
C GLU A 23 58.09 7.25 49.95
N ARG A 24 59.13 7.68 49.22
CA ARG A 24 58.98 8.10 47.81
C ARG A 24 58.57 6.95 46.91
N ALA A 25 59.10 5.75 47.13
CA ALA A 25 58.70 4.56 46.38
C ALA A 25 57.20 4.25 46.60
N ASN A 26 56.72 4.28 47.84
CA ASN A 26 55.31 4.05 48.17
C ASN A 26 54.39 5.12 47.54
N GLN A 27 54.83 6.39 47.51
CA GLN A 27 54.08 7.47 46.84
C GLN A 27 54.02 7.29 45.32
N LEU A 28 55.13 6.86 44.70
CA LEU A 28 55.18 6.57 43.27
C LEU A 28 54.28 5.38 42.92
N GLU A 29 54.29 4.33 43.73
CA GLU A 29 53.40 3.17 43.58
C GLU A 29 51.92 3.58 43.65
N THR A 30 51.56 4.40 44.64
CA THR A 30 50.19 4.91 44.76
C THR A 30 49.77 5.72 43.53
N ARG A 31 50.65 6.58 42.99
CA ARG A 31 50.38 7.35 41.78
C ARG A 31 50.27 6.46 40.54
N ALA A 32 51.11 5.43 40.42
CA ALA A 32 51.04 4.47 39.33
C ALA A 32 49.68 3.76 39.31
N ASN A 33 49.21 3.26 40.46
CA ASN A 33 47.91 2.61 40.60
C ASN A 33 46.73 3.56 40.24
N GLN A 34 46.83 4.84 40.60
CA GLN A 34 45.83 5.85 40.22
C GLN A 34 45.81 6.12 38.71
N LEU A 35 46.98 6.20 38.07
CA LEU A 35 47.09 6.39 36.62
C LEU A 35 46.54 5.18 35.86
N GLU A 36 46.82 3.96 36.32
CA GLU A 36 46.27 2.72 35.76
C GLU A 36 44.74 2.71 35.84
N THR A 37 44.18 3.07 37.00
CA THR A 37 42.72 3.19 37.16
C THR A 37 42.11 4.19 36.18
N ARG A 38 42.75 5.35 35.98
CA ARG A 38 42.29 6.36 35.01
C ARG A 38 42.40 5.88 33.56
N ALA A 39 43.47 5.15 33.21
CA ALA A 39 43.63 4.58 31.88
C ALA A 39 42.49 3.60 31.57
N ASN A 40 42.18 2.70 32.51
CA ASN A 40 41.07 1.74 32.37
C ASN A 40 39.70 2.44 32.23
N GLN A 41 39.49 3.55 32.95
CA GLN A 41 38.27 4.36 32.81
C GLN A 41 38.19 5.05 31.43
N LEU A 42 39.31 5.57 30.91
CA LEU A 42 39.36 6.19 29.59
C LEU A 42 39.11 5.16 28.48
N GLU A 43 39.68 3.97 28.59
CA GLU A 43 39.43 2.86 27.67
C GLU A 43 37.96 2.46 27.66
N THR A 44 37.35 2.33 28.85
CA THR A 44 35.92 2.06 28.97
C THR A 44 35.07 3.14 28.28
N ARG A 45 35.44 4.42 28.44
CA ARG A 45 34.76 5.55 27.78
C ARG A 45 34.96 5.54 26.26
N ALA A 46 36.15 5.20 25.78
CA ALA A 46 36.43 5.07 24.35
C ALA A 46 35.55 3.97 23.72
N ASN A 47 35.47 2.81 24.35
CA ASN A 47 34.61 1.70 23.90
C ASN A 47 33.11 2.07 23.90
N GLN A 48 32.67 2.85 24.89
CA GLN A 48 31.30 3.38 24.93
C GLN A 48 31.04 4.39 23.81
N LEU A 49 32.00 5.27 23.49
CA LEU A 49 31.89 6.23 22.39
C LEU A 49 31.84 5.52 21.03
N GLU A 50 32.67 4.50 20.83
CA GLU A 50 32.66 3.67 19.63
C GLU A 50 31.30 2.98 19.43
N THR A 51 30.76 2.38 20.51
CA THR A 51 29.43 1.76 20.48
C THR A 51 28.35 2.78 20.09
N ARG A 52 28.40 4.01 20.62
CA ARG A 52 27.46 5.08 20.28
C ARG A 52 27.61 5.55 18.83
N ALA A 53 28.84 5.65 18.32
CA ALA A 53 29.10 6.00 16.93
C ALA A 53 28.46 4.98 15.98
N ASN A 54 28.65 3.68 16.24
CA ASN A 54 28.05 2.59 15.45
C ASN A 54 26.51 2.64 15.47
N GLN A 55 25.91 2.98 16.62
CA GLN A 55 24.46 3.15 16.73
C GLN A 55 23.93 4.36 15.95
N LEU A 56 24.67 5.47 15.94
CA LEU A 56 24.31 6.66 15.16
C LEU A 56 24.39 6.39 13.66
N GLU A 57 25.44 5.69 13.21
CA GLU A 57 25.58 5.26 11.82
C GLU A 57 24.42 4.37 11.38
N THR A 58 24.06 3.37 12.20
CA THR A 58 22.90 2.50 11.94
C THR A 58 21.61 3.32 11.80
N ARG A 59 21.40 4.32 12.67
CA ARG A 59 20.21 5.20 12.59
C ARG A 59 20.22 6.09 11.35
N ALA A 60 21.38 6.61 10.96
CA ALA A 60 21.52 7.42 9.74
C ALA A 60 21.13 6.61 8.50
N ASN A 61 21.63 5.37 8.38
CA ASN A 61 21.30 4.46 7.29
C ASN A 61 19.80 4.12 7.24
N GLN A 62 19.16 3.95 8.40
CA GLN A 62 17.71 3.74 8.49
C GLN A 62 16.90 4.97 8.04
N LEU A 63 17.35 6.18 8.40
CA LEU A 63 16.70 7.43 7.97
C LEU A 63 16.83 7.64 6.46
N GLU A 64 18.00 7.38 5.89
CA GLU A 64 18.22 7.44 4.45
C GLU A 64 17.31 6.46 3.70
N THR A 65 17.22 5.21 4.18
CA THR A 65 16.33 4.21 3.59
C THR A 65 14.88 4.67 3.62
N ARG A 66 14.40 5.25 4.74
CA ARG A 66 13.04 5.79 4.84
C ARG A 66 12.81 6.98 3.92
N ALA A 67 13.78 7.89 3.80
CA ALA A 67 13.70 9.02 2.89
C ALA A 67 13.57 8.57 1.43
N ASN A 68 14.38 7.57 1.03
CA ASN A 68 14.31 6.98 -0.31
C ASN A 68 12.96 6.30 -0.57
N GLN A 69 12.39 5.61 0.42
CA GLN A 69 11.05 5.02 0.30
C GLN A 69 9.94 6.06 0.12
N VAL A 70 10.00 7.17 0.86
CA VAL A 70 9.05 8.28 0.72
C VAL A 70 9.19 8.94 -0.66
N LEU A 71 10.42 9.14 -1.13
CA LEU A 71 10.67 9.70 -2.45
C LEU A 71 10.15 8.78 -3.57
N ASP A 72 10.48 7.49 -3.55
CA ASP A 72 9.96 6.50 -4.50
C ASP A 72 8.43 6.44 -4.46
N PHE A 73 7.85 6.51 -3.26
CA PHE A 73 6.41 6.60 -3.10
C PHE A 73 5.85 7.76 -3.90
N HIS A 74 6.34 9.00 -3.74
CA HIS A 74 5.80 10.14 -4.47
C HIS A 74 6.10 10.10 -5.97
N LEU A 75 7.33 9.75 -6.36
CA LEU A 75 7.75 9.72 -7.77
C LEU A 75 6.88 8.79 -8.62
N ARG A 76 6.51 7.62 -8.10
CA ARG A 76 5.62 6.68 -8.81
C ARG A 76 4.25 7.27 -9.16
N LYS A 77 3.76 8.29 -8.42
CA LYS A 77 2.42 8.87 -8.65
C LYS A 77 2.45 9.90 -9.76
N ILE A 78 3.55 10.64 -9.85
CA ILE A 78 3.70 11.77 -10.77
C ILE A 78 4.53 11.43 -12.01
N THR A 79 5.06 10.20 -12.09
CA THR A 79 5.79 9.71 -13.26
C THR A 79 4.88 8.82 -14.09
N PRO A 80 4.69 9.12 -15.39
CA PRO A 80 3.97 8.23 -16.30
C PRO A 80 4.58 6.82 -16.27
N GLN A 81 3.74 5.80 -16.14
CA GLN A 81 4.20 4.41 -16.23
C GLN A 81 4.69 4.12 -17.65
N ALA A 82 5.61 3.17 -17.82
CA ALA A 82 6.03 2.72 -19.16
C ALA A 82 4.88 2.06 -19.94
N PHE A 83 3.99 1.39 -19.21
CA PHE A 83 2.70 0.85 -19.65
C PHE A 83 1.85 0.65 -18.40
N LEU A 84 0.52 0.54 -18.55
CA LEU A 84 -0.37 0.28 -17.42
C LEU A 84 -0.09 -1.10 -16.82
N GLU A 85 0.41 -1.11 -15.59
CA GLU A 85 0.64 -2.36 -14.87
C GLU A 85 -0.66 -3.09 -14.52
N VAL A 86 -1.69 -2.31 -14.15
CA VAL A 86 -2.98 -2.82 -13.70
C VAL A 86 -4.10 -1.92 -14.23
N VAL A 87 -5.14 -2.56 -14.76
CA VAL A 87 -6.44 -1.93 -15.03
C VAL A 87 -7.54 -2.74 -14.33
N GLU A 88 -8.36 -2.07 -13.54
CA GLU A 88 -9.49 -2.64 -12.81
C GLU A 88 -10.80 -2.34 -13.52
N ILE A 89 -11.63 -3.37 -13.71
CA ILE A 89 -12.89 -3.31 -14.45
C ILE A 89 -14.00 -3.87 -13.57
N HIS A 90 -15.09 -3.13 -13.41
CA HIS A 90 -16.30 -3.63 -12.76
C HIS A 90 -17.09 -4.50 -13.73
N LEU A 91 -17.38 -5.74 -13.35
CA LEU A 91 -18.32 -6.63 -14.03
C LEU A 91 -19.72 -6.55 -13.41
N ALA A 92 -19.83 -5.99 -12.22
CA ALA A 92 -21.10 -5.67 -11.57
C ALA A 92 -20.86 -4.45 -10.68
N GLU A 93 -21.77 -3.47 -10.70
CA GLU A 93 -21.61 -2.27 -9.88
C GLU A 93 -21.91 -2.56 -8.40
N HIS A 94 -22.81 -3.52 -8.13
CA HIS A 94 -23.25 -3.92 -6.79
C HIS A 94 -22.52 -5.14 -6.23
N CYS A 95 -22.56 -5.29 -4.90
CA CYS A 95 -21.95 -6.40 -4.17
C CYS A 95 -22.96 -7.09 -3.26
N ASN A 96 -22.81 -8.40 -3.07
CA ASN A 96 -23.53 -9.19 -2.06
C ASN A 96 -22.91 -9.07 -0.65
N LEU A 97 -21.83 -8.31 -0.49
CA LEU A 97 -21.28 -7.87 0.78
C LEU A 97 -21.57 -6.39 1.03
N ASN A 98 -21.69 -6.01 2.30
CA ASN A 98 -21.87 -4.64 2.74
C ASN A 98 -20.61 -4.15 3.46
N CYS A 99 -19.48 -3.99 2.78
CA CYS A 99 -18.22 -3.58 3.42
C CYS A 99 -18.30 -2.14 3.94
N PHE A 100 -17.95 -1.91 5.21
CA PHE A 100 -17.81 -0.56 5.78
C PHE A 100 -16.83 0.28 4.96
N GLY A 101 -17.23 1.49 4.59
CA GLY A 101 -16.37 2.44 3.89
C GLY A 101 -15.84 1.93 2.54
N CYS A 102 -16.57 1.09 1.81
CA CYS A 102 -16.13 0.62 0.50
C CYS A 102 -15.85 1.79 -0.45
N ASN A 103 -14.61 1.93 -0.93
CA ASN A 103 -14.15 2.99 -1.85
C ASN A 103 -14.63 2.82 -3.30
N HIS A 104 -15.26 1.69 -3.63
CA HIS A 104 -16.00 1.50 -4.88
C HIS A 104 -17.50 1.81 -4.75
N PHE A 105 -17.98 2.07 -3.52
CA PHE A 105 -19.40 2.33 -3.23
C PHE A 105 -20.38 1.22 -3.64
N SER A 106 -19.90 0.01 -3.96
CA SER A 106 -20.72 -1.09 -4.48
C SER A 106 -21.80 -1.60 -3.53
N GLN A 107 -21.67 -1.35 -2.23
CA GLN A 107 -22.72 -1.67 -1.26
C GLN A 107 -23.91 -0.66 -1.32
N LEU A 108 -23.69 0.53 -1.90
CA LEU A 108 -24.69 1.55 -2.16
C LEU A 108 -25.31 1.47 -3.57
N ALA A 109 -24.59 0.83 -4.50
CA ALA A 109 -25.00 0.68 -5.88
C ALA A 109 -26.30 -0.15 -6.00
N ASN A 110 -27.05 0.09 -7.07
CA ASN A 110 -28.18 -0.76 -7.43
C ASN A 110 -27.67 -1.95 -8.23
N GLU A 111 -28.52 -2.95 -8.39
CA GLU A 111 -28.25 -4.06 -9.31
C GLU A 111 -28.10 -3.52 -10.73
N GLU A 112 -26.88 -3.60 -11.24
CA GLU A 112 -26.47 -3.08 -12.54
C GLU A 112 -25.22 -3.83 -13.01
N PHE A 113 -25.19 -4.11 -14.31
CA PHE A 113 -24.11 -4.81 -15.01
C PHE A 113 -23.70 -4.00 -16.24
N PRO A 114 -22.41 -3.99 -16.61
CA PRO A 114 -21.97 -3.39 -17.86
C PRO A 114 -22.61 -4.07 -19.07
N ASP A 115 -22.85 -3.32 -20.14
CA ASP A 115 -23.29 -3.87 -21.41
C ASP A 115 -22.13 -4.62 -22.11
N ILE A 116 -22.36 -5.87 -22.48
CA ILE A 116 -21.32 -6.75 -23.03
C ILE A 116 -20.83 -6.30 -24.41
N LEU A 117 -21.72 -5.74 -25.25
CA LEU A 117 -21.37 -5.30 -26.59
C LEU A 117 -20.53 -4.04 -26.52
N LYS A 118 -20.94 -3.10 -25.66
CA LYS A 118 -20.18 -1.89 -25.38
C LYS A 118 -18.82 -2.21 -24.78
N PHE A 119 -18.75 -3.18 -23.87
CA PHE A 119 -17.49 -3.66 -23.32
C PHE A 119 -16.56 -4.21 -24.40
N GLU A 120 -17.05 -4.98 -25.36
CA GLU A 120 -16.23 -5.47 -26.48
C GLU A 120 -15.68 -4.32 -27.34
N GLU A 121 -16.50 -3.32 -27.66
CA GLU A 121 -16.04 -2.12 -28.39
C GLU A 121 -14.96 -1.35 -27.63
N ASP A 122 -15.16 -1.21 -26.32
CA ASP A 122 -14.24 -0.54 -25.40
C ASP A 122 -12.90 -1.30 -25.32
N MET A 123 -12.93 -2.63 -25.17
CA MET A 123 -11.73 -3.47 -25.12
C MET A 123 -10.97 -3.47 -26.44
N LYS A 124 -11.67 -3.49 -27.59
CA LYS A 124 -11.07 -3.35 -28.91
C LYS A 124 -10.37 -2.00 -29.06
N THR A 125 -11.01 -0.92 -28.63
CA THR A 125 -10.45 0.43 -28.70
C THR A 125 -9.26 0.58 -27.76
N LEU A 126 -9.36 0.05 -26.54
CA LEU A 126 -8.28 0.07 -25.56
C LEU A 126 -7.06 -0.70 -26.08
N ALA A 127 -7.26 -1.89 -26.66
CA ALA A 127 -6.17 -2.68 -27.23
C ALA A 127 -5.47 -1.96 -28.39
N ARG A 128 -6.23 -1.24 -29.24
CA ARG A 128 -5.68 -0.44 -30.32
C ARG A 128 -4.83 0.71 -29.79
N ILE A 129 -5.35 1.50 -28.86
CA ILE A 129 -4.64 2.69 -28.37
C ILE A 129 -3.45 2.34 -27.47
N SER A 130 -3.54 1.24 -26.72
CA SER A 130 -2.45 0.76 -25.86
C SER A 130 -1.46 -0.15 -26.59
N GLU A 131 -1.70 -0.43 -27.87
CA GLU A 131 -0.94 -1.43 -28.66
C GLU A 131 -0.85 -2.81 -27.97
N GLY A 132 -1.87 -3.16 -27.19
CA GLY A 132 -1.90 -4.39 -26.38
C GLY A 132 -0.99 -4.38 -25.13
N PHE A 133 -0.27 -3.28 -24.83
CA PHE A 133 0.62 -3.16 -23.67
C PHE A 133 -0.13 -2.79 -22.40
N ILE A 134 -0.86 -3.75 -21.82
CA ILE A 134 -1.39 -3.68 -20.46
C ILE A 134 -0.98 -4.97 -19.76
N LYS A 135 -0.37 -4.89 -18.59
CA LYS A 135 0.20 -6.09 -17.95
C LYS A 135 -0.87 -6.98 -17.33
N THR A 136 -1.79 -6.39 -16.55
CA THR A 136 -2.81 -7.15 -15.82
C THR A 136 -4.17 -6.47 -15.88
N PHE A 137 -5.20 -7.25 -16.22
CA PHE A 137 -6.60 -6.89 -16.01
C PHE A 137 -7.11 -7.53 -14.73
N ARG A 138 -7.66 -6.71 -13.85
CA ARG A 138 -8.40 -7.16 -12.67
C ARG A 138 -9.88 -7.02 -12.97
N LEU A 139 -10.47 -8.13 -13.39
CA LEU A 139 -11.91 -8.24 -13.56
C LEU A 139 -12.52 -8.41 -12.18
N MET A 140 -13.28 -7.40 -11.77
CA MET A 140 -13.79 -7.27 -10.41
C MET A 140 -15.18 -6.62 -10.44
N GLY A 141 -15.49 -5.75 -9.50
CA GLY A 141 -16.82 -5.17 -9.33
C GLY A 141 -17.11 -4.92 -7.88
N GLY A 142 -18.38 -4.66 -7.57
CA GLY A 142 -18.87 -5.05 -6.27
C GLY A 142 -18.61 -6.55 -6.05
N GLU A 143 -19.30 -7.42 -6.77
CA GLU A 143 -18.94 -8.83 -6.86
C GLU A 143 -19.12 -9.34 -8.30
N PRO A 144 -18.02 -9.69 -9.02
CA PRO A 144 -18.12 -10.08 -10.43
C PRO A 144 -18.97 -11.32 -10.66
N LEU A 145 -18.98 -12.28 -9.73
CA LEU A 145 -19.72 -13.53 -9.88
C LEU A 145 -21.24 -13.39 -9.73
N LEU A 146 -21.74 -12.17 -9.47
CA LEU A 146 -23.16 -11.85 -9.60
C LEU A 146 -23.56 -11.64 -11.07
N ASN A 147 -22.62 -11.28 -11.95
CA ASN A 147 -22.91 -11.08 -13.36
C ASN A 147 -23.08 -12.43 -14.08
N PRO A 148 -24.27 -12.74 -14.62
CA PRO A 148 -24.50 -14.00 -15.33
C PRO A 148 -23.63 -14.16 -16.59
N GLN A 149 -23.09 -13.07 -17.13
CA GLN A 149 -22.22 -13.02 -18.30
C GLN A 149 -20.72 -12.91 -17.95
N CYS A 150 -20.32 -13.20 -16.70
CA CYS A 150 -18.93 -13.04 -16.25
C CYS A 150 -17.91 -13.75 -17.15
N LYS A 151 -18.24 -14.93 -17.70
CA LYS A 151 -17.34 -15.68 -18.59
C LYS A 151 -17.13 -14.96 -19.94
N GLU A 152 -18.15 -14.30 -20.46
CA GLU A 152 -18.08 -13.56 -21.72
C GLU A 152 -17.12 -12.36 -21.59
N PHE A 153 -17.15 -11.65 -20.44
CA PHE A 153 -16.18 -10.57 -20.17
C PHE A 153 -14.74 -11.09 -20.10
N ILE A 154 -14.50 -12.26 -19.51
CA ILE A 154 -13.19 -12.92 -19.49
C ILE A 154 -12.72 -13.23 -20.92
N GLU A 155 -13.59 -13.82 -21.73
CA GLU A 155 -13.29 -14.22 -23.10
C GLU A 155 -12.99 -13.02 -24.00
N ILE A 156 -13.77 -11.94 -23.89
CA ILE A 156 -13.51 -10.67 -24.59
C ILE A 156 -12.18 -10.08 -24.15
N THR A 157 -11.88 -10.07 -22.85
CA THR A 157 -10.60 -9.55 -22.34
C THR A 157 -9.43 -10.32 -22.93
N ARG A 158 -9.47 -11.67 -22.91
CA ARG A 158 -8.42 -12.51 -23.50
C ARG A 158 -8.29 -12.33 -25.01
N LYS A 159 -9.41 -12.17 -25.73
CA LYS A 159 -9.44 -11.95 -27.18
C LYS A 159 -8.64 -10.72 -27.60
N TYR A 160 -8.82 -9.59 -26.92
CA TYR A 160 -8.15 -8.34 -27.28
C TYR A 160 -6.79 -8.16 -26.61
N PHE A 161 -6.54 -8.86 -25.49
CA PHE A 161 -5.29 -8.80 -24.74
C PHE A 161 -4.71 -10.21 -24.51
N PRO A 162 -4.23 -10.90 -25.57
CA PRO A 162 -3.82 -12.30 -25.49
C PRO A 162 -2.63 -12.56 -24.55
N LYS A 163 -1.79 -11.54 -24.30
CA LYS A 163 -0.58 -11.65 -23.47
C LYS A 163 -0.75 -11.12 -22.04
N SER A 164 -1.85 -10.46 -21.73
CA SER A 164 -2.06 -9.87 -20.41
C SER A 164 -2.46 -10.92 -19.38
N ALA A 165 -2.08 -10.73 -18.13
CA ALA A 165 -2.64 -11.50 -17.03
C ALA A 165 -4.11 -11.09 -16.82
N ILE A 166 -4.96 -12.07 -16.50
CA ILE A 166 -6.37 -11.83 -16.17
C ILE A 166 -6.60 -12.36 -14.77
N TRP A 167 -6.91 -11.46 -13.85
CA TRP A 167 -7.23 -11.77 -12.47
C TRP A 167 -8.73 -11.57 -12.25
N LEU A 168 -9.41 -12.61 -11.79
CA LEU A 168 -10.78 -12.49 -11.31
C LEU A 168 -10.76 -12.23 -9.81
N VAL A 169 -11.01 -10.99 -9.40
CA VAL A 169 -10.98 -10.59 -7.99
C VAL A 169 -12.40 -10.66 -7.42
N THR A 170 -12.60 -11.56 -6.46
CA THR A 170 -13.92 -11.91 -5.89
C THR A 170 -13.87 -11.95 -4.37
N ASN A 171 -15.03 -11.86 -3.70
CA ASN A 171 -15.15 -12.18 -2.28
C ASN A 171 -15.20 -13.69 -1.99
N GLY A 172 -15.33 -14.52 -3.03
CA GLY A 172 -15.26 -15.98 -2.96
C GLY A 172 -16.55 -16.70 -2.55
N ILE A 173 -17.60 -15.98 -2.14
CA ILE A 173 -18.87 -16.57 -1.65
C ILE A 173 -19.58 -17.40 -2.72
N LEU A 174 -19.44 -16.99 -4.00
CA LEU A 174 -20.17 -17.58 -5.12
C LEU A 174 -19.33 -18.56 -5.95
N LEU A 175 -18.06 -18.78 -5.60
CA LEU A 175 -17.16 -19.64 -6.40
C LEU A 175 -17.68 -21.07 -6.49
N ASN A 176 -18.06 -21.68 -5.37
CA ASN A 176 -18.58 -23.06 -5.35
C ASN A 176 -19.99 -23.22 -5.97
N LYS A 177 -20.63 -22.12 -6.37
CA LYS A 177 -21.93 -22.11 -7.05
C LYS A 177 -21.80 -21.91 -8.56
N GLN A 178 -20.60 -21.65 -9.07
CA GLN A 178 -20.39 -21.46 -10.50
C GLN A 178 -20.56 -22.77 -11.26
N LYS A 179 -21.16 -22.65 -12.44
CA LYS A 179 -21.37 -23.76 -13.38
C LYS A 179 -20.04 -24.21 -14.00
N GLU A 180 -20.03 -25.41 -14.55
CA GLU A 180 -18.84 -26.00 -15.18
C GLU A 180 -18.28 -25.16 -16.33
N ASP A 181 -19.15 -24.54 -17.14
CA ASP A 181 -18.75 -23.69 -18.26
C ASP A 181 -17.94 -22.46 -17.83
N PHE A 182 -18.23 -21.87 -16.66
CA PHE A 182 -17.41 -20.81 -16.07
C PHE A 182 -15.98 -21.29 -15.79
N TRP A 183 -15.83 -22.47 -15.17
CA TRP A 183 -14.51 -23.02 -14.84
C TRP A 183 -13.68 -23.38 -16.07
N LEU A 184 -14.32 -23.99 -17.07
CA LEU A 184 -13.71 -24.27 -18.36
C LEU A 184 -13.27 -22.98 -19.08
N SER A 185 -14.08 -21.92 -19.01
CA SER A 185 -13.71 -20.62 -19.57
C SER A 185 -12.52 -20.01 -18.82
N CYS A 186 -12.49 -20.07 -17.48
CA CYS A 186 -11.35 -19.61 -16.69
C CYS A 186 -10.05 -20.35 -17.08
N GLN A 187 -10.10 -21.68 -17.21
CA GLN A 187 -8.96 -22.49 -17.64
C GLN A 187 -8.49 -22.10 -19.04
N LYS A 188 -9.41 -22.10 -20.01
CA LYS A 188 -9.12 -21.76 -21.43
C LYS A 188 -8.48 -20.38 -21.56
N ASN A 189 -8.90 -19.41 -20.75
CA ASN A 189 -8.41 -18.04 -20.80
C ASN A 189 -7.26 -17.76 -19.83
N ASN A 190 -6.69 -18.79 -19.20
CA ASN A 190 -5.60 -18.68 -18.22
C ASN A 190 -5.88 -17.61 -17.15
N VAL A 191 -7.07 -17.69 -16.53
CA VAL A 191 -7.51 -16.79 -15.47
C VAL A 191 -6.89 -17.24 -14.15
N GLU A 192 -6.44 -16.26 -13.37
CA GLU A 192 -6.11 -16.46 -11.97
C GLU A 192 -7.26 -15.95 -11.09
N ILE A 193 -7.85 -16.84 -10.29
CA ILE A 193 -8.88 -16.45 -9.34
C ILE A 193 -8.20 -15.91 -8.08
N ARG A 194 -8.48 -14.65 -7.76
CA ARG A 194 -7.87 -13.93 -6.64
C ARG A 194 -8.89 -13.52 -5.59
N PRO A 195 -9.31 -14.44 -4.70
CA PRO A 195 -10.28 -14.10 -3.68
C PRO A 195 -9.66 -13.20 -2.61
N THR A 196 -10.45 -12.26 -2.10
CA THR A 196 -10.14 -11.54 -0.86
C THR A 196 -10.66 -12.35 0.33
N LYS A 197 -9.80 -12.59 1.33
CA LYS A 197 -10.17 -13.36 2.52
C LYS A 197 -10.89 -12.49 3.55
N TYR A 198 -12.22 -12.44 3.46
CA TYR A 198 -13.07 -11.83 4.48
C TYR A 198 -13.19 -12.76 5.71
N PRO A 199 -13.50 -12.23 6.92
CA PRO A 199 -13.74 -13.03 8.12
C PRO A 199 -15.13 -13.70 8.07
N LEU A 200 -15.35 -14.52 7.05
CA LEU A 200 -16.57 -15.25 6.76
C LEU A 200 -16.27 -16.74 6.73
N ASN A 201 -17.27 -17.56 7.06
CA ASN A 201 -17.15 -19.01 6.99
C ASN A 201 -17.29 -19.51 5.54
N ILE A 202 -16.27 -19.27 4.72
CA ILE A 202 -16.16 -19.77 3.35
C ILE A 202 -15.42 -21.11 3.38
N LYS A 203 -15.97 -22.11 2.69
CA LYS A 203 -15.38 -23.44 2.57
C LYS A 203 -14.23 -23.44 1.55
N TRP A 204 -13.10 -22.87 1.93
CA TRP A 204 -11.95 -22.69 1.02
C TRP A 204 -11.39 -24.00 0.47
N GLU A 205 -11.46 -25.10 1.22
CA GLU A 205 -10.99 -26.42 0.73
C GLU A 205 -11.86 -26.94 -0.43
N GLU A 206 -13.18 -26.71 -0.43
CA GLU A 206 -14.03 -27.04 -1.58
C GLU A 206 -13.64 -26.21 -2.81
N ILE A 207 -13.33 -24.92 -2.63
CA ILE A 207 -12.90 -24.02 -3.70
C ILE A 207 -11.53 -24.44 -4.24
N LYS A 208 -10.57 -24.80 -3.38
CA LYS A 208 -9.26 -25.32 -3.77
C LYS A 208 -9.38 -26.59 -4.61
N ASN A 209 -10.24 -27.52 -4.19
CA ASN A 209 -10.53 -28.75 -4.94
C ASN A 209 -11.14 -28.47 -6.32
N LEU A 210 -12.07 -27.50 -6.42
CA LEU A 210 -12.63 -27.08 -7.71
C LEU A 210 -11.55 -26.47 -8.63
N CYS A 211 -10.71 -25.59 -8.08
CA CYS A 211 -9.60 -24.98 -8.83
C CYS A 211 -8.62 -26.06 -9.33
N GLN A 212 -8.28 -27.05 -8.49
CA GLN A 212 -7.44 -28.18 -8.90
C GLN A 212 -8.11 -29.05 -9.97
N LYS A 213 -9.39 -29.40 -9.80
CA LYS A 213 -10.17 -30.20 -10.76
C LYS A 213 -10.16 -29.57 -12.16
N TYR A 214 -10.40 -28.26 -12.23
CA TYR A 214 -10.48 -27.51 -13.49
C TYR A 214 -9.15 -26.89 -13.93
N GLN A 215 -8.07 -27.12 -13.17
CA GLN A 215 -6.73 -26.58 -13.44
C GLN A 215 -6.70 -25.04 -13.56
N VAL A 216 -7.40 -24.37 -12.65
CA VAL A 216 -7.46 -22.90 -12.56
C VAL A 216 -6.58 -22.44 -11.39
N SER A 217 -5.76 -21.41 -11.61
CA SER A 217 -4.88 -20.86 -10.57
C SER A 217 -5.69 -20.14 -9.49
N LEU A 218 -5.39 -20.41 -8.22
CA LEU A 218 -6.00 -19.77 -7.06
C LEU A 218 -4.92 -19.09 -6.22
N VAL A 219 -4.97 -17.76 -6.12
CA VAL A 219 -3.99 -16.96 -5.38
C VAL A 219 -4.71 -15.88 -4.58
N PHE A 220 -4.69 -15.93 -3.25
CA PHE A 220 -5.36 -14.90 -2.42
C PHE A 220 -4.83 -13.49 -2.72
N PHE A 221 -5.72 -12.49 -2.81
CA PHE A 221 -5.39 -11.17 -3.33
C PHE A 221 -4.27 -10.44 -2.56
N ASN A 222 -4.30 -10.49 -1.23
CA ASN A 222 -3.24 -9.97 -0.37
C ASN A 222 -2.29 -11.10 0.06
N ASP A 223 -2.85 -12.10 0.73
CA ASP A 223 -2.19 -13.34 1.18
C ASP A 223 -3.26 -14.22 1.86
N GLU A 224 -3.06 -15.54 1.96
CA GLU A 224 -4.02 -16.44 2.62
C GLU A 224 -4.12 -16.21 4.13
N LYS A 225 -3.07 -15.70 4.78
CA LYS A 225 -3.08 -15.39 6.22
C LYS A 225 -3.62 -13.99 6.51
N THR A 226 -3.70 -13.13 5.50
CA THR A 226 -4.20 -11.77 5.64
C THR A 226 -5.73 -11.74 5.60
N ILE A 227 -6.34 -11.36 6.72
CA ILE A 227 -7.79 -11.16 6.82
C ILE A 227 -8.11 -9.72 6.42
N LYS A 228 -9.15 -9.53 5.62
CA LYS A 228 -9.61 -8.21 5.21
C LYS A 228 -9.94 -7.33 6.41
N THR A 229 -9.51 -6.09 6.34
CA THR A 229 -9.83 -5.03 7.30
C THR A 229 -10.72 -3.96 6.66
N SER A 230 -11.35 -3.16 7.51
CA SER A 230 -12.16 -2.02 7.09
C SER A 230 -11.29 -0.76 7.03
N TRP A 231 -11.57 0.11 6.06
CA TRP A 231 -10.92 1.40 5.93
C TRP A 231 -11.96 2.51 5.88
N LYS A 232 -11.62 3.67 6.42
CA LYS A 232 -12.41 4.89 6.28
C LYS A 232 -11.74 5.80 5.26
N PHE A 233 -12.37 5.96 4.09
CA PHE A 233 -11.92 6.87 3.03
C PHE A 233 -12.70 8.19 3.13
N SER A 234 -12.33 9.03 4.09
CA SER A 234 -12.99 10.30 4.36
C SER A 234 -12.95 11.24 3.14
N LEU A 235 -14.08 11.88 2.86
CA LEU A 235 -14.27 12.90 1.82
C LEU A 235 -14.67 14.24 2.44
N ASP A 236 -14.27 15.33 1.78
CA ASP A 236 -14.69 16.70 2.05
C ASP A 236 -15.79 17.10 1.06
N SER A 237 -17.03 17.24 1.53
CA SER A 237 -18.18 17.59 0.69
C SER A 237 -18.13 19.01 0.10
N LEU A 238 -17.29 19.90 0.63
CA LEU A 238 -17.07 21.25 0.10
C LEU A 238 -15.96 21.28 -0.95
N GLY A 239 -15.14 20.23 -0.99
CA GLY A 239 -14.01 20.11 -1.91
C GLY A 239 -12.97 21.20 -1.72
N LYS A 240 -12.56 21.45 -0.46
CA LYS A 240 -11.57 22.46 -0.09
C LYS A 240 -10.15 21.89 0.03
N CYS A 241 -9.97 20.58 -0.13
CA CYS A 241 -8.64 20.00 -0.12
C CYS A 241 -7.82 20.49 -1.32
N ASP A 242 -6.52 20.65 -1.11
CA ASP A 242 -5.57 20.89 -2.20
C ASP A 242 -5.43 19.61 -3.04
N ASN A 243 -5.79 19.71 -4.33
CA ASN A 243 -5.83 18.56 -5.22
C ASN A 243 -4.45 17.91 -5.43
N TYR A 244 -3.39 18.72 -5.48
CA TYR A 244 -2.02 18.23 -5.62
C TYR A 244 -1.63 17.40 -4.39
N ASN A 245 -1.75 17.95 -3.18
CA ASN A 245 -1.46 17.26 -1.94
C ASN A 245 -2.31 16.00 -1.74
N SER A 246 -3.61 16.05 -2.09
CA SER A 246 -4.47 14.88 -2.03
C SER A 246 -4.01 13.79 -3.01
N PHE A 247 -3.54 14.15 -4.21
CA PHE A 247 -3.05 13.18 -5.18
C PHE A 247 -1.70 12.56 -4.79
N ILE A 248 -0.69 13.37 -4.44
CA ILE A 248 0.67 12.87 -4.17
C ILE A 248 0.76 12.02 -2.90
N ASN A 249 -0.16 12.19 -1.95
CA ASN A 249 -0.26 11.39 -0.73
C ASN A 249 -1.22 10.20 -0.87
N CYS A 250 -1.87 10.02 -2.02
CA CYS A 250 -2.81 8.93 -2.24
C CYS A 250 -2.10 7.62 -2.58
N SER A 251 -2.42 6.55 -1.86
CA SER A 251 -1.93 5.20 -2.16
C SER A 251 -2.54 4.58 -3.43
N MET A 252 -3.67 5.13 -3.92
CA MET A 252 -4.39 4.63 -5.10
C MET A 252 -4.00 5.36 -6.40
N ALA A 253 -3.50 6.58 -6.31
CA ALA A 253 -3.17 7.41 -7.47
C ALA A 253 -2.13 6.74 -8.37
N ASN A 254 -2.35 6.81 -9.69
CA ASN A 254 -1.52 6.18 -10.73
C ASN A 254 -1.26 4.67 -10.51
N HIS A 255 -2.11 3.98 -9.73
CA HIS A 255 -1.93 2.56 -9.43
C HIS A 255 -3.26 1.78 -9.49
N CYS A 256 -4.34 2.32 -8.91
CA CYS A 256 -5.66 1.68 -8.91
C CYS A 256 -6.52 2.18 -10.08
N ILE A 257 -5.97 2.09 -11.30
CA ILE A 257 -6.60 2.62 -12.51
C ILE A 257 -7.90 1.88 -12.79
N GLN A 258 -9.00 2.62 -12.91
CA GLN A 258 -10.29 2.03 -13.26
C GLN A 258 -10.59 2.26 -14.73
N PHE A 259 -11.14 1.25 -15.40
CA PHE A 259 -11.68 1.37 -16.74
C PHE A 259 -13.19 1.15 -16.72
N LYS A 260 -13.94 2.17 -17.17
CA LYS A 260 -15.40 2.20 -17.14
C LYS A 260 -15.93 3.05 -18.30
N ASP A 261 -16.80 2.47 -19.12
CA ASP A 261 -17.49 3.14 -20.24
C ASP A 261 -16.56 3.98 -21.13
N GLY A 262 -15.51 3.34 -21.65
CA GLY A 262 -14.49 3.97 -22.49
C GLY A 262 -13.57 4.98 -21.78
N LYS A 263 -13.64 5.09 -20.46
CA LYS A 263 -12.88 6.08 -19.68
C LYS A 263 -11.93 5.41 -18.72
N LEU A 264 -10.72 5.96 -18.61
CA LEU A 264 -9.74 5.61 -17.59
C LEU A 264 -9.72 6.67 -16.49
N PHE A 265 -9.89 6.22 -15.25
CA PHE A 265 -9.85 7.04 -14.04
C PHE A 265 -8.63 6.69 -13.19
N THR A 266 -8.13 7.67 -12.44
CA THR A 266 -6.94 7.50 -11.59
C THR A 266 -7.23 6.69 -10.32
N CYS A 267 -8.50 6.57 -9.90
CA CYS A 267 -8.87 5.86 -8.68
C CYS A 267 -10.35 5.40 -8.67
N PRO A 268 -10.70 4.41 -7.84
CA PRO A 268 -12.07 3.90 -7.70
C PRO A 268 -13.07 4.92 -7.18
N ILE A 269 -12.65 5.84 -6.29
CA ILE A 269 -13.57 6.82 -5.72
C ILE A 269 -14.14 7.71 -6.82
N SER A 270 -13.29 8.26 -7.69
CA SER A 270 -13.74 9.13 -8.78
C SER A 270 -14.54 8.39 -9.86
N ALA A 271 -14.24 7.11 -10.10
CA ALA A 271 -14.90 6.31 -11.13
C ALA A 271 -16.32 5.88 -10.75
N HIS A 272 -16.62 5.84 -9.44
CA HIS A 272 -17.84 5.22 -8.90
C HIS A 272 -18.61 6.13 -7.92
N ILE A 273 -18.27 7.42 -7.85
CA ILE A 273 -18.87 8.38 -6.90
C ILE A 273 -20.37 8.59 -7.14
N GLU A 274 -20.88 8.28 -8.33
CA GLU A 274 -22.29 8.36 -8.67
C GLU A 274 -23.17 7.49 -7.78
N HIS A 275 -22.67 6.32 -7.31
CA HIS A 275 -23.41 5.48 -6.38
C HIS A 275 -23.59 6.14 -5.02
N PHE A 276 -22.54 6.83 -4.53
CA PHE A 276 -22.64 7.66 -3.34
C PHE A 276 -23.67 8.79 -3.57
N ASN A 277 -23.54 9.52 -4.67
CA ASN A 277 -24.41 10.66 -4.96
C ASN A 277 -25.88 10.23 -5.06
N LYS A 278 -26.19 9.17 -5.81
CA LYS A 278 -27.54 8.61 -5.95
C LYS A 278 -28.13 8.16 -4.61
N LYS A 279 -27.30 7.65 -3.70
CA LYS A 279 -27.76 7.25 -2.38
C LYS A 279 -28.14 8.44 -1.51
N PHE A 280 -27.27 9.45 -1.41
CA PHE A 280 -27.29 10.44 -0.33
C PHE A 280 -27.62 11.88 -0.73
N VAL A 281 -27.33 12.29 -1.97
CA VAL A 281 -27.55 13.68 -2.41
C VAL A 281 -29.05 13.92 -2.60
N GLY A 282 -29.55 15.04 -2.06
CA GLY A 282 -30.95 15.42 -2.18
C GLY A 282 -31.91 14.77 -1.16
N LYS A 283 -31.40 13.98 -0.19
CA LYS A 283 -32.21 13.29 0.84
C LYS A 283 -31.97 13.83 2.26
N ASP A 284 -31.95 15.15 2.45
CA ASP A 284 -31.63 15.83 3.73
C ASP A 284 -30.22 15.60 4.33
N GLU A 285 -29.49 14.58 3.88
CA GLU A 285 -28.17 14.21 4.41
C GLU A 285 -27.04 15.11 3.87
N VAL A 286 -27.02 15.39 2.56
CA VAL A 286 -26.04 16.27 1.90
C VAL A 286 -26.67 17.15 0.83
N LYS A 287 -26.41 18.47 0.91
CA LYS A 287 -26.84 19.46 -0.09
C LYS A 287 -25.88 19.58 -1.29
N THR A 288 -24.64 19.09 -1.17
CA THR A 288 -23.59 19.27 -2.18
C THR A 288 -23.30 17.96 -2.92
N MET A 289 -23.47 17.95 -4.23
CA MET A 289 -23.12 16.81 -5.08
C MET A 289 -21.61 16.76 -5.33
N PHE A 290 -20.99 15.58 -5.19
CA PHE A 290 -19.62 15.37 -5.66
C PHE A 290 -19.61 15.36 -7.18
N LYS A 291 -18.94 16.34 -7.80
CA LYS A 291 -18.98 16.53 -9.25
C LYS A 291 -17.74 15.93 -9.92
N ILE A 292 -17.98 15.08 -10.91
CA ILE A 292 -17.01 14.66 -11.90
C ILE A 292 -17.05 15.64 -13.08
N SER A 293 -15.87 16.00 -13.58
CA SER A 293 -15.66 16.84 -14.75
C SER A 293 -14.95 16.05 -15.85
N LYS A 294 -14.91 16.60 -17.06
CA LYS A 294 -14.14 16.03 -18.19
C LYS A 294 -12.62 15.97 -17.96
N PHE A 295 -12.12 16.56 -16.87
CA PHE A 295 -10.71 16.56 -16.51
C PHE A 295 -10.37 15.50 -15.45
N ASP A 296 -11.37 14.72 -15.00
CA ASP A 296 -11.21 13.68 -13.97
C ASP A 296 -10.99 12.27 -14.55
N TYR A 297 -11.11 12.14 -15.88
CA TYR A 297 -10.83 10.92 -16.62
C TYR A 297 -10.22 11.26 -17.99
N ILE A 298 -9.65 10.24 -18.62
CA ILE A 298 -9.30 10.29 -20.05
C ILE A 298 -10.17 9.31 -20.83
N ASP A 299 -10.78 9.79 -21.91
CA ASP A 299 -11.60 9.00 -22.82
C ASP A 299 -10.71 8.36 -23.90
N ILE A 300 -10.75 7.03 -24.02
CA ILE A 300 -9.91 6.29 -24.97
C ILE A 300 -10.29 6.53 -26.44
N TYR A 301 -11.51 7.00 -26.69
CA TYR A 301 -11.98 7.36 -28.04
C TYR A 301 -11.43 8.72 -28.49
N GLY A 302 -11.15 9.61 -27.53
CA GLY A 302 -10.61 10.95 -27.78
C GLY A 302 -9.10 11.09 -27.58
N ALA A 303 -8.45 10.15 -26.92
CA ALA A 303 -7.01 10.18 -26.68
C ALA A 303 -6.21 10.00 -27.99
N LYS A 304 -5.15 10.79 -28.14
CA LYS A 304 -4.29 10.83 -29.32
C LYS A 304 -3.43 9.58 -29.45
N ASN A 305 -2.90 9.10 -28.33
CA ASN A 305 -2.02 7.95 -28.25
C ASN A 305 -1.92 7.44 -26.80
N TYR A 306 -1.23 6.32 -26.61
CA TYR A 306 -1.06 5.73 -25.29
C TYR A 306 -0.31 6.64 -24.30
N GLN A 307 0.68 7.39 -24.78
CA GLN A 307 1.48 8.27 -23.93
C GLN A 307 0.62 9.37 -23.31
N GLU A 308 -0.41 9.87 -24.00
CA GLU A 308 -1.36 10.82 -23.44
C GLU A 308 -2.14 10.22 -22.27
N ILE A 309 -2.56 8.95 -22.36
CA ILE A 309 -3.20 8.21 -21.26
C ILE A 309 -2.26 8.07 -20.08
N LEU A 310 -1.04 7.58 -20.30
CA LEU A 310 -0.04 7.37 -19.24
C LEU A 310 0.32 8.69 -18.55
N THR A 311 0.40 9.78 -19.31
CA THR A 311 0.68 11.12 -18.79
C THR A 311 -0.51 11.67 -18.01
N PHE A 312 -1.74 11.44 -18.48
CA PHE A 312 -2.95 11.86 -17.78
C PHE A 312 -3.10 11.18 -16.42
N LEU A 313 -2.79 9.88 -16.33
CA LEU A 313 -2.97 9.12 -15.10
C LEU A 313 -1.92 9.44 -14.02
N ALA A 314 -0.79 10.03 -14.42
CA ALA A 314 0.29 10.47 -13.55
C ALA A 314 0.20 11.95 -13.14
N LYS A 315 -1.00 12.55 -13.12
CA LYS A 315 -1.20 13.92 -12.62
C LYS A 315 -2.44 14.04 -11.72
N PRO A 316 -2.46 15.03 -10.80
CA PRO A 316 -3.65 15.36 -10.04
C PRO A 316 -4.85 15.69 -10.94
N ILE A 317 -6.03 15.25 -10.50
CA ILE A 317 -7.30 15.58 -11.13
C ILE A 317 -8.14 16.51 -10.24
N PRO A 318 -9.06 17.32 -10.78
CA PRO A 318 -9.91 18.20 -9.99
C PRO A 318 -10.65 17.50 -8.85
N PHE A 319 -11.11 16.25 -9.04
CA PHE A 319 -11.85 15.47 -8.05
C PHE A 319 -11.04 15.23 -6.76
N CYS A 320 -9.70 15.22 -6.83
CA CYS A 320 -8.84 15.05 -5.65
C CYS A 320 -9.11 16.08 -4.55
N ARG A 321 -9.69 17.25 -4.87
CA ARG A 321 -10.12 18.26 -3.89
C ARG A 321 -11.14 17.76 -2.86
N TYR A 322 -11.85 16.67 -3.16
CA TYR A 322 -12.81 16.06 -2.26
C TYR A 322 -12.17 14.99 -1.35
N CYS A 323 -10.91 14.61 -1.57
CA CYS A 323 -10.30 13.47 -0.89
C CYS A 323 -9.44 13.93 0.30
N LYS A 324 -9.83 13.56 1.52
CA LYS A 324 -9.06 13.81 2.76
C LYS A 324 -8.04 12.70 3.00
N VAL A 325 -7.11 12.51 2.07
CA VAL A 325 -6.21 11.35 2.06
C VAL A 325 -5.36 11.19 3.32
N LEU A 326 -4.97 12.30 3.97
CA LEU A 326 -4.22 12.28 5.22
C LEU A 326 -5.05 11.80 6.43
N GLU A 327 -6.38 11.82 6.32
CA GLU A 327 -7.30 11.31 7.33
C GLU A 327 -7.74 9.86 7.04
N TRP A 328 -7.36 9.30 5.89
CA TRP A 328 -7.70 7.92 5.55
C TRP A 328 -6.97 6.96 6.48
N LYS A 329 -7.71 5.98 7.01
CA LYS A 329 -7.14 5.04 7.97
C LYS A 329 -7.89 3.72 7.99
N GLU A 330 -7.14 2.68 8.35
CA GLU A 330 -7.68 1.41 8.77
C GLU A 330 -8.48 1.58 10.07
N VAL A 331 -9.67 0.96 10.15
CA VAL A 331 -10.55 1.02 11.33
C VAL A 331 -10.70 -0.35 12.00
N GLY A 332 -9.78 -1.27 11.72
CA GLY A 332 -9.71 -2.61 12.29
C GLY A 332 -10.33 -3.69 11.40
N ILE A 333 -10.74 -4.80 12.01
CA ILE A 333 -11.30 -5.98 11.32
C ILE A 333 -12.47 -5.56 10.42
N TRP A 334 -12.64 -6.28 9.30
CA TRP A 334 -13.78 -6.07 8.41
C TRP A 334 -15.10 -6.07 9.18
N ARG A 335 -15.93 -5.05 8.95
CA ARG A 335 -17.27 -4.93 9.51
C ARG A 335 -18.28 -4.52 8.46
N LYS A 336 -19.54 -4.81 8.73
CA LYS A 336 -20.64 -4.44 7.85
C LYS A 336 -20.91 -2.93 7.92
N SER A 337 -21.18 -2.35 6.76
CA SER A 337 -21.68 -0.99 6.60
C SER A 337 -23.10 -0.90 7.13
N SER A 338 -23.39 0.17 7.85
CA SER A 338 -24.74 0.64 8.17
C SER A 338 -25.36 1.45 7.02
N LYS A 339 -24.59 1.66 5.95
CA LYS A 339 -24.90 2.55 4.81
C LYS A 339 -25.15 4.00 5.26
N ASN A 340 -24.53 4.39 6.38
CA ASN A 340 -24.60 5.75 6.87
C ASN A 340 -23.57 6.63 6.15
N ILE A 341 -23.94 7.87 5.86
CA ILE A 341 -23.07 8.81 5.16
C ILE A 341 -21.77 9.13 5.91
N ASN A 342 -21.78 9.06 7.24
CA ASN A 342 -20.62 9.30 8.12
C ASN A 342 -19.54 8.21 8.01
N GLU A 343 -19.81 7.12 7.28
CA GLU A 343 -18.75 6.17 6.88
C GLU A 343 -17.78 6.79 5.86
N TYR A 344 -18.24 7.81 5.13
CA TYR A 344 -17.52 8.48 4.06
C TYR A 344 -17.23 9.95 4.35
N LEU A 345 -18.06 10.59 5.15
CA LEU A 345 -17.85 11.96 5.59
C LEU A 345 -17.28 11.99 7.01
N MET A 346 -16.62 13.09 7.33
CA MET A 346 -16.41 13.50 8.71
C MET A 346 -17.51 14.48 9.07
N ASP A 347 -18.08 14.32 10.27
CA ASP A 347 -19.18 15.15 10.77
C ASP A 347 -18.87 16.65 10.64
N ARG A 348 -19.95 17.41 10.42
CA ARG A 348 -19.98 18.86 10.18
C ARG A 348 -19.33 19.66 11.29
#